data_AF-A0A9D1FG96-F1
#
_entry.id   AF-A0A9D1FG96-F1
#
_cell.length_a   1.000
_cell.length_b   1.000
_cell.length_c   1.000
_cell.angle_alpha   90.00
_cell.angle_beta   90.00
_cell.angle_gamma   90.00
#
_symmetry.space_group_name_H-M   'P 1'
#
loop_
_entity.id
_entity.type
_entity.pdbx_description
1 polymer ?
#
loop_
_entity_poly.entity_id
_entity_poly.type
_entity_poly.pdbx_seq_one_letter_code
_entity_poly.pdbx_strand_id
1 'polypeptide(L)'
;MKLNLRKIFNWDIRHVAPPMPVYDVDYCNPCLGRTIIGYDVTVQYEYHGQDTYFFDMDSERLWALYGHPRRAAENFYQQKCREMERQQQKRCVRQK
;
A
#
# COMPACT_ATOMS: atom_id res chain seq x y z
N MET A 1 1.92 24.51 24.70
CA MET A 1 2.06 23.92 23.35
C MET A 1 0.67 23.75 22.74
N LYS A 2 0.35 24.34 21.58
CA LYS A 2 -0.99 24.22 20.95
C LYS A 2 -1.02 22.99 20.03
N LEU A 3 -1.96 22.08 20.27
CA LEU A 3 -2.18 20.89 19.43
C LEU A 3 -2.76 21.30 18.07
N ASN A 4 -2.12 20.87 16.97
CA ASN A 4 -2.62 21.12 15.62
C ASN A 4 -3.52 19.94 15.18
N LEU A 5 -4.83 20.06 15.44
CA LEU A 5 -5.81 19.01 15.11
C LEU A 5 -5.84 18.66 13.63
N ARG A 6 -5.52 19.60 12.73
CA ARG A 6 -5.46 19.34 11.28
C ARG A 6 -4.41 18.29 10.94
N LYS A 7 -3.27 18.24 11.65
CA LYS A 7 -2.23 17.23 11.41
C LYS A 7 -2.57 15.86 12.00
N ILE A 8 -3.47 15.81 12.99
CA ILE A 8 -3.81 14.57 13.71
C ILE A 8 -4.88 13.79 12.96
N PHE A 9 -5.85 14.48 12.37
CA PHE A 9 -6.99 13.84 11.72
C PHE A 9 -6.90 13.82 10.20
N ASN A 10 -5.86 14.40 9.60
CA ASN A 10 -5.70 14.43 8.15
C ASN A 10 -4.88 13.24 7.64
N TRP A 11 -5.61 12.22 7.23
CA TRP A 11 -5.10 11.01 6.58
C TRP A 11 -5.15 11.08 5.05
N ASP A 12 -5.00 12.29 4.49
CA ASP A 12 -4.97 12.44 3.04
C ASP A 12 -3.70 11.80 2.47
N ILE A 13 -3.89 11.09 1.36
CA ILE A 13 -2.88 10.33 0.65
C ILE A 13 -2.11 11.29 -0.25
N ARG A 14 -0.78 11.28 -0.12
CA ARG A 14 0.15 12.03 -0.96
C ARG A 14 0.60 11.21 -2.17
N HIS A 15 0.90 9.93 -1.94
CA HIS A 15 1.43 9.03 -2.96
C HIS A 15 1.11 7.57 -2.62
N VAL A 16 0.99 6.74 -3.64
CA VAL A 16 0.84 5.29 -3.52
C VAL A 16 1.85 4.65 -4.47
N ALA A 17 2.76 3.84 -3.94
CA ALA A 17 3.73 3.11 -4.75
C ALA A 17 3.06 1.87 -5.39
N PRO A 18 3.44 1.48 -6.61
CA PRO A 18 2.91 0.27 -7.24
C PRO A 18 3.30 -0.99 -6.44
N PRO A 19 2.54 -2.10 -6.57
CA PRO A 19 2.86 -3.35 -5.91
C PRO A 19 4.25 -3.86 -6.31
N MET A 20 5.11 -4.10 -5.32
CA MET A 20 6.48 -4.60 -5.54
C MET A 20 6.63 -6.02 -4.98
N PRO A 21 7.26 -6.95 -5.71
CA PRO A 21 7.53 -8.29 -5.17
C PRO A 21 8.54 -8.21 -4.02
N VAL A 22 8.23 -8.92 -2.94
CA VAL A 22 9.12 -9.14 -1.80
C VAL A 22 9.71 -10.53 -1.94
N TYR A 23 11.02 -10.62 -1.80
CA TYR A 23 11.76 -11.86 -1.96
C TYR A 23 12.26 -12.35 -0.61
N ASP A 24 12.17 -13.67 -0.37
CA ASP A 24 12.98 -14.27 0.68
C ASP A 24 14.44 -14.28 0.26
N VAL A 25 15.32 -14.06 1.23
CA VAL A 25 16.74 -14.28 1.07
C VAL A 25 17.02 -15.64 1.71
N ASP A 26 17.12 -16.66 0.87
CA ASP A 26 17.42 -18.01 1.35
C ASP A 26 18.90 -18.09 1.79
N TYR A 27 19.15 -17.79 3.06
CA TYR A 27 20.50 -17.75 3.64
C TYR A 27 21.20 -19.13 3.64
N CYS A 28 20.42 -20.21 3.51
CA CYS A 28 20.93 -21.57 3.56
C CYS A 28 21.42 -22.10 2.21
N ASN A 29 20.94 -21.55 1.08
CA ASN A 29 21.35 -22.00 -0.24
C ASN A 29 21.31 -20.87 -1.29
N PRO A 30 22.41 -20.11 -1.44
CA PRO A 30 22.47 -18.98 -2.38
C PRO A 30 22.32 -19.38 -3.86
N CYS A 31 22.35 -20.68 -4.18
CA CYS A 31 22.14 -21.19 -5.53
C CYS A 31 20.67 -21.38 -5.93
N LEU A 32 19.73 -21.40 -4.97
CA LEU A 32 18.30 -21.68 -5.24
C LEU A 32 17.51 -20.49 -5.81
N GLY A 33 18.15 -19.34 -5.99
CA GLY A 33 17.50 -18.13 -6.50
C GLY A 33 16.65 -17.43 -5.43
N ARG A 34 15.96 -16.35 -5.83
CA ARG A 34 15.09 -15.57 -4.93
C ARG A 34 13.65 -16.01 -5.09
N THR A 35 13.04 -16.54 -4.03
CA THR A 35 11.61 -16.91 -4.01
C THR A 35 10.78 -15.69 -3.65
N ILE A 36 9.69 -15.44 -4.38
CA ILE A 36 8.73 -14.37 -4.02
C ILE A 36 7.89 -14.87 -2.85
N ILE A 37 7.93 -14.15 -1.73
CA ILE A 37 7.12 -14.44 -0.53
C ILE A 37 5.88 -13.56 -0.42
N GLY A 38 5.80 -12.50 -1.22
CA GLY A 38 4.64 -11.62 -1.20
C GLY A 38 4.80 -10.41 -2.08
N TYR A 39 3.84 -9.51 -1.96
CA TYR A 39 3.84 -8.22 -2.66
C TYR A 39 3.57 -7.11 -1.65
N ASP A 40 4.35 -6.04 -1.70
CA ASP A 40 4.17 -4.86 -0.86
C ASP A 40 3.50 -3.73 -1.64
N VAL A 41 2.53 -3.07 -1.01
CA VAL A 41 1.98 -1.80 -1.47
C VAL A 41 2.24 -0.74 -0.40
N THR A 42 2.91 0.33 -0.79
CA THR A 42 3.27 1.42 0.11
C THR A 42 2.36 2.64 -0.11
N VAL A 43 1.82 3.18 0.98
CA VAL A 43 0.98 4.39 0.97
C VAL A 43 1.68 5.48 1.79
N GLN A 44 1.85 6.66 1.19
CA GLN A 44 2.41 7.82 1.85
C GLN A 44 1.32 8.86 2.15
N TYR A 45 1.23 9.28 3.41
CA TYR A 45 0.27 10.26 3.91
C TYR A 45 0.90 11.63 4.11
N GLU A 46 0.10 12.70 4.04
CA GLU A 46 0.59 14.08 4.14
C GLU A 46 1.21 14.40 5.52
N TYR A 47 0.64 13.88 6.61
CA TYR A 47 1.08 14.17 7.98
C TYR A 47 1.45 12.93 8.82
N HIS A 48 1.18 11.72 8.33
CA HIS A 48 1.31 10.48 9.10
C HIS A 48 2.46 9.56 8.63
N GLY A 49 3.28 10.02 7.68
CA GLY A 49 4.41 9.24 7.19
C GLY A 49 4.00 8.21 6.15
N GLN A 50 4.54 7.00 6.25
CA GLN A 50 4.38 5.94 5.27
C GLN A 50 3.93 4.65 5.96
N ASP A 51 2.90 4.02 5.40
CA ASP A 51 2.47 2.68 5.78
C ASP A 51 2.74 1.70 4.62
N THR A 52 3.17 0.49 4.96
CA THR A 52 3.44 -0.58 3.98
C THR A 52 2.53 -1.76 4.28
N TYR A 53 1.83 -2.24 3.25
CA TYR A 53 0.89 -3.35 3.34
C TYR A 53 1.45 -4.55 2.58
N PHE A 54 1.66 -5.64 3.32
CA PHE A 54 2.20 -6.89 2.78
C PHE A 54 1.08 -7.87 2.42
N PHE A 55 1.15 -8.40 1.21
CA PHE A 55 0.25 -9.39 0.65
C PHE A 55 1.00 -10.70 0.49
N ASP A 56 0.94 -11.52 1.53
CA ASP A 56 1.66 -12.79 1.66
C ASP A 56 1.24 -13.83 0.61
N MET A 57 2.23 -14.46 -0.02
CA MET A 57 2.04 -15.55 -0.97
C MET A 57 1.39 -16.79 -0.34
N ASP A 58 1.58 -17.04 0.94
CA ASP A 58 1.06 -18.21 1.65
C ASP A 58 -0.34 -17.96 2.24
N SER A 59 -0.89 -16.74 2.07
CA SER A 59 -2.21 -16.42 2.62
C SER A 59 -3.34 -17.11 1.88
N GLU A 60 -3.84 -18.21 2.44
CA GLU A 60 -5.02 -18.93 1.92
C GLU A 60 -6.23 -18.01 1.69
N ARG A 61 -6.44 -17.04 2.58
CA ARG A 61 -7.52 -16.06 2.45
C ARG A 61 -7.38 -15.21 1.19
N LEU A 62 -6.18 -14.76 0.86
CA LEU A 62 -5.94 -13.96 -0.34
C LEU A 62 -6.11 -14.79 -1.61
N TRP A 63 -5.70 -16.06 -1.57
CA TRP A 63 -5.97 -17.02 -2.63
C TRP A 63 -7.46 -17.25 -2.83
N ALA A 64 -8.21 -17.50 -1.76
CA ALA A 64 -9.65 -17.75 -1.84
C ALA A 64 -10.44 -16.53 -2.37
N LEU A 65 -10.10 -15.32 -1.92
CA LEU A 65 -10.87 -14.11 -2.25
C LEU A 65 -10.47 -13.48 -3.59
N TYR A 66 -9.19 -13.53 -3.95
CA TYR A 66 -8.65 -12.79 -5.11
C TYR A 66 -8.03 -13.71 -6.17
N GLY A 67 -7.96 -15.01 -5.89
CA GLY A 67 -7.33 -16.02 -6.75
C GLY A 67 -5.81 -15.98 -6.75
N HIS A 68 -5.19 -14.89 -6.26
CA HIS A 68 -3.75 -14.75 -6.12
C HIS A 68 -3.40 -13.52 -5.25
N PRO A 69 -2.42 -13.57 -4.33
CA PRO A 69 -2.00 -12.44 -3.50
C PRO A 69 -1.55 -11.19 -4.28
N ARG A 70 -0.83 -11.38 -5.39
CA ARG A 70 -0.56 -10.32 -6.39
C ARG A 70 -1.81 -9.54 -6.82
N ARG A 71 -2.91 -10.22 -7.14
CA ARG A 71 -4.16 -9.55 -7.56
C ARG A 71 -4.78 -8.77 -6.40
N ALA A 72 -4.68 -9.27 -5.18
CA ALA A 72 -5.11 -8.55 -3.99
C ALA A 72 -4.32 -7.23 -3.83
N ALA A 73 -2.99 -7.29 -3.99
CA ALA A 73 -2.12 -6.11 -3.95
C ALA A 73 -2.45 -5.10 -5.06
N GLU A 74 -2.64 -5.57 -6.30
CA GLU A 74 -3.05 -4.71 -7.43
C GLU A 74 -4.41 -4.03 -7.19
N ASN A 75 -5.39 -4.78 -6.66
CA ASN A 75 -6.70 -4.23 -6.31
C ASN A 75 -6.61 -3.17 -5.20
N PHE A 76 -5.80 -3.43 -4.17
CA PHE A 76 -5.58 -2.48 -3.08
C PHE A 76 -4.89 -1.20 -3.57
N TYR A 77 -3.86 -1.34 -4.41
CA TYR A 77 -3.19 -0.20 -5.06
C TYR A 77 -4.20 0.67 -5.84
N GLN A 78 -5.01 0.06 -6.71
CA GLN A 78 -6.01 0.80 -7.48
C GLN A 78 -7.04 1.50 -6.58
N GLN A 79 -7.48 0.83 -5.50
CA GLN A 79 -8.39 1.42 -4.53
C GLN A 79 -7.79 2.68 -3.89
N LYS A 80 -6.51 2.63 -3.47
CA LYS A 80 -5.82 3.77 -2.86
C LYS A 80 -5.55 4.91 -3.83
N CYS A 81 -5.23 4.62 -5.08
CA CYS A 81 -5.12 5.65 -6.13
C CYS A 81 -6.45 6.39 -6.34
N ARG A 82 -7.57 5.66 -6.43
CA ARG A 82 -8.91 6.28 -6.54
C ARG A 82 -9.27 7.11 -5.31
N GLU A 83 -8.87 6.67 -4.12
CA GLU A 83 -9.08 7.42 -2.87
C GLU A 83 -8.31 8.75 -2.88
N MET A 84 -7.04 8.72 -3.31
CA MET A 84 -6.20 9.90 -3.49
C MET A 84 -6.81 10.89 -4.51
N GLU A 85 -7.24 10.42 -5.68
CA GLU A 85 -7.90 11.25 -6.69
C GLU A 85 -9.17 11.92 -6.15
N ARG A 86 -10.00 11.18 -5.40
CA ARG A 86 -11.21 11.72 -4.75
C ARG A 86 -10.87 12.82 -3.74
N GLN A 87 -9.79 12.67 -2.97
CA GLN A 87 -9.33 13.68 -2.02
C GLN A 87 -8.86 14.95 -2.75
N GLN A 88 -8.11 14.80 -3.85
CA GLN A 88 -7.67 15.92 -4.68
C GLN A 88 -8.87 16.69 -5.28
N GLN A 89 -9.86 15.99 -5.82
CA GLN A 89 -11.07 16.62 -6.37
C GLN A 89 -11.83 17.42 -5.30
N LYS A 90 -12.01 16.87 -4.09
CA LYS A 90 -12.65 17.60 -2.97
C LYS A 90 -11.89 18.87 -2.58
N ARG A 91 -10.56 18.85 -2.61
CA ARG A 91 -9.72 20.03 -2.34
C ARG A 91 -9.90 21.10 -3.42
N CYS A 92 -9.90 20.72 -4.69
CA CYS A 92 -10.13 21.65 -5.79
C CYS A 92 -11.52 22.31 -5.74
N VAL A 93 -12.57 21.56 -5.37
CA VAL A 93 -13.93 22.12 -5.23
C VAL A 93 -14.03 23.12 -4.08
N ARG A 94 -13.34 22.87 -2.96
CA ARG A 94 -13.32 23.80 -1.81
C ARG A 94 -12.53 25.09 -2.06
N GLN A 95 -11.72 25.14 -3.11
CA GLN A 95 -10.92 26.31 -3.49
C GLN A 95 -11.60 27.19 -4.54
N LYS A 96 -12.73 26.74 -5.12
CA LYS A 96 -13.59 27.55 -5.98
C LYS A 96 -14.70 28.19 -5.15
#